data_AF-A0A7I2YQD1-F1
#
_entry.id   AF-A0A7I2YQD1-F1
#
_cell.length_a   1.000
_cell.length_b   1.000
_cell.length_c   1.000
_cell.angle_alpha   90.00
_cell.angle_beta   90.00
_cell.angle_gamma   90.00
#
_symmetry.space_group_name_H-M   'P 1'
#
loop_
_entity.id
_entity.type
_entity.pdbx_description
1 polymer ?
#
loop_
_entity_poly.entity_id
_entity_poly.type
_entity_poly.pdbx_seq_one_letter_code
_entity_poly.pdbx_strand_id
1 'polypeptide(L)'
;DWESILQICDLIRQGDTQAKYAVNSIKKKVNDKNPHVALYALEVMESVVKNCGQTVHDEVANKQTMEELKDLLKRQVEVNVRNKILYLIQAWAHAFRNEPKYKVVQDTYQIMKVEGHVFPEFKESDAMFAAERAPDWVDAEECHRCRVQFGVMTRKHHCRACGQIFCGKCSSKYSTIPKFGIEKEVRVCEPCYEQLNRKAEGKATSTTELPPEYLTSPLSQQSQLPPKRDETALQEEEELQLALALSQSEAEEKERLRQKSTYTSYPKAEPMPSASSAPPASSLYSSPVNSSAPLAEDIDPELARYLNRNYWEKKQEEARKSPTPSAPVPLTEPAAQPGEGHAAPTNVVEPQFHNGESEESHEQFLKALQNAVTTFVNRMKSNHMRGRSITNDSAVLSLFQSINGMHPQLLELLNQLDERRLYYEGLQDKLAQIRDARGALSALREEHREKLRRAAEE
;
A
#
# COMPACT_ATOMS: atom_id res chain seq x y z
N ASP A 1 17.34 -22.58 14.52
CA ASP A 1 16.89 -23.69 13.66
C ASP A 1 15.58 -23.25 13.01
N TRP A 2 15.65 -22.85 11.74
CA TRP A 2 14.48 -22.31 11.03
C TRP A 2 13.52 -23.40 10.55
N GLU A 3 14.02 -24.62 10.29
CA GLU A 3 13.18 -25.72 9.82
C GLU A 3 12.20 -26.14 10.90
N SER A 4 12.67 -26.35 12.14
CA SER A 4 11.79 -26.61 13.28
C SER A 4 10.83 -25.46 13.58
N ILE A 5 11.26 -24.20 13.42
CA ILE A 5 10.41 -23.02 13.63
C ILE A 5 9.25 -22.99 12.62
N LEU A 6 9.53 -23.26 11.35
CA LEU A 6 8.51 -23.29 10.30
C LEU A 6 7.55 -24.46 10.51
N GLN A 7 8.05 -25.65 10.87
CA GLN A 7 7.20 -26.80 11.23
C GLN A 7 6.25 -26.49 12.42
N ILE A 8 6.72 -25.77 13.45
CA ILE A 8 5.86 -25.31 14.55
C ILE A 8 4.76 -24.36 14.06
N CYS A 9 5.09 -23.44 13.16
CA CYS A 9 4.09 -22.54 12.55
C CYS A 9 3.07 -23.34 11.73
N ASP A 10 3.52 -24.34 10.98
CA ASP A 10 2.68 -25.19 10.14
C ASP A 10 1.69 -26.01 10.95
N LEU A 11 2.11 -26.60 12.07
CA LEU A 11 1.24 -27.35 13.00
C LEU A 11 0.17 -26.47 13.65
N ILE A 12 0.46 -25.19 13.91
CA ILE A 12 -0.52 -24.24 14.44
C ILE A 12 -1.50 -23.82 13.34
N ARG A 13 -1.01 -23.53 12.12
CA ARG A 13 -1.84 -23.14 10.96
C ARG A 13 -2.77 -24.25 10.48
N GLN A 14 -2.33 -25.51 10.55
CA GLN A 14 -3.14 -26.69 10.18
C GLN A 14 -4.15 -27.08 11.27
N GLY A 15 -4.01 -26.56 12.49
CA GLY A 15 -4.90 -26.84 13.62
C GLY A 15 -4.50 -28.07 14.45
N ASP A 16 -3.46 -28.80 14.05
CA ASP A 16 -2.88 -29.94 14.78
C ASP A 16 -2.44 -29.55 16.19
N THR A 17 -1.97 -28.30 16.37
CA THR A 17 -1.61 -27.74 17.67
C THR A 17 -2.43 -26.48 17.97
N GLN A 18 -3.18 -26.51 19.07
CA GLN A 18 -3.95 -25.37 19.54
C GLN A 18 -3.03 -24.20 19.94
N ALA A 19 -3.29 -23.00 19.40
CA ALA A 19 -2.47 -21.81 19.61
C ALA A 19 -2.19 -21.51 21.09
N LYS A 20 -3.21 -21.63 21.94
CA LYS A 20 -3.09 -21.51 23.41
C LYS A 20 -2.08 -22.47 24.03
N TYR A 21 -2.07 -23.72 23.59
CA TYR A 21 -1.12 -24.72 24.09
C TYR A 21 0.30 -24.43 23.60
N ALA A 22 0.45 -24.06 22.33
CA ALA A 22 1.73 -23.68 21.74
C ALA A 22 2.34 -22.46 22.45
N VAL A 23 1.62 -21.33 22.53
CA VAL A 23 2.10 -20.08 23.15
C VAL A 23 2.45 -20.29 24.62
N ASN A 24 1.64 -21.01 25.40
CA ASN A 24 1.97 -21.31 26.80
C ASN A 24 3.19 -22.23 26.94
N SER A 25 3.46 -23.11 25.97
CA SER A 25 4.67 -23.94 25.94
C SER A 25 5.91 -23.13 25.58
N ILE A 26 5.80 -22.17 24.64
CA ILE A 26 6.87 -21.23 24.29
C ILE A 26 7.17 -20.30 25.48
N LYS A 27 6.14 -19.75 26.15
CA LYS A 27 6.28 -18.92 27.37
C LYS A 27 7.09 -19.62 28.47
N LYS A 28 6.96 -20.93 28.66
CA LYS A 28 7.79 -21.69 29.62
C LYS A 28 9.27 -21.67 29.26
N LYS A 29 9.61 -21.67 27.97
CA LYS A 29 11.00 -21.59 27.46
C LYS A 29 11.55 -20.17 27.44
N VAL A 30 10.71 -19.16 27.19
CA VAL A 30 11.05 -17.74 27.36
C VAL A 30 11.45 -17.42 28.82
N ASN A 31 10.90 -18.16 29.78
CA ASN A 31 11.22 -18.07 31.21
C ASN A 31 12.33 -19.02 31.69
N ASP A 32 13.08 -19.66 30.79
CA ASP A 32 14.21 -20.51 31.16
C ASP A 32 15.35 -19.69 31.79
N LYS A 33 16.16 -20.32 32.65
CA LYS A 33 17.32 -19.69 33.27
C LYS A 33 18.47 -19.49 32.29
N ASN A 34 18.54 -20.30 31.23
CA ASN A 34 19.56 -20.18 30.20
C ASN A 34 19.16 -19.08 29.20
N PRO A 35 19.95 -17.99 29.05
CA PRO A 35 19.60 -16.88 28.17
C PRO A 35 19.51 -17.28 26.69
N HIS A 36 20.27 -18.29 26.24
CA HIS A 36 20.15 -18.80 24.88
C HIS A 36 18.81 -19.52 24.65
N VAL A 37 18.33 -20.28 25.64
CA VAL A 37 17.01 -20.93 25.56
C VAL A 37 15.89 -19.89 25.55
N ALA A 38 16.01 -18.86 26.39
CA ALA A 38 15.07 -17.73 26.40
C ALA A 38 15.09 -16.97 25.05
N LEU A 39 16.26 -16.70 24.48
CA LEU A 39 16.41 -16.01 23.20
C LEU A 39 15.79 -16.81 22.05
N TYR A 40 16.14 -18.09 21.90
CA TYR A 40 15.54 -18.96 20.88
C TYR A 40 14.02 -19.11 21.07
N ALA A 41 13.52 -19.13 22.31
CA ALA A 41 12.09 -19.15 22.56
C ALA A 41 11.39 -17.82 22.16
N LEU A 42 12.07 -16.67 22.28
CA LEU A 42 11.57 -15.39 21.77
C LEU A 42 11.59 -15.34 20.23
N GLU A 43 12.55 -15.98 19.56
CA GLU A 43 12.56 -16.15 18.09
C GLU A 43 11.43 -17.07 17.61
N VAL A 44 11.17 -18.18 18.30
CA VAL A 44 9.99 -19.02 18.04
C VAL A 44 8.71 -18.20 18.25
N MET A 45 8.62 -17.42 19.34
CA MET A 45 7.47 -16.55 19.63
C MET A 45 7.25 -15.50 18.54
N GLU A 46 8.32 -14.87 18.04
CA GLU A 46 8.25 -13.95 16.91
C GLU A 46 7.64 -14.61 15.68
N SER A 47 8.17 -15.78 15.31
CA SER A 47 7.75 -16.46 14.08
C SER A 47 6.30 -16.93 14.14
N VAL A 48 5.84 -17.49 15.27
CA VAL A 48 4.43 -17.90 15.39
C VAL A 48 3.49 -16.69 15.35
N VAL A 49 3.88 -15.54 15.91
CA VAL A 49 3.09 -14.30 15.83
C VAL A 49 3.07 -13.76 14.40
N LYS A 50 4.20 -13.75 13.69
CA LYS A 50 4.28 -13.29 12.29
C LYS A 50 3.51 -14.19 11.33
N ASN A 51 3.39 -15.51 11.59
CA ASN A 51 2.89 -16.48 10.61
C ASN A 51 1.52 -17.13 10.92
N CYS A 52 1.09 -17.20 12.19
CA CYS A 52 -0.09 -18.01 12.56
C CYS A 52 -1.41 -17.22 12.68
N GLY A 53 -1.38 -15.89 12.51
CA GLY A 53 -2.57 -15.05 12.51
C GLY A 53 -3.28 -14.92 13.87
N GLN A 54 -4.56 -14.53 13.81
CA GLN A 54 -5.32 -14.05 14.96
C GLN A 54 -5.33 -14.99 16.18
N THR A 55 -5.34 -16.31 15.96
CA THR A 55 -5.41 -17.32 17.04
C THR A 55 -4.18 -17.28 17.96
N VAL A 56 -3.01 -16.94 17.42
CA VAL A 56 -1.79 -16.71 18.21
C VAL A 56 -1.73 -15.27 18.71
N HIS A 57 -2.19 -14.31 17.90
CA HIS A 57 -2.24 -12.90 18.30
C HIS A 57 -3.07 -12.68 19.57
N ASP A 58 -4.25 -13.31 19.70
CA ASP A 58 -5.10 -13.20 20.89
C ASP A 58 -4.41 -13.77 22.17
N GLU A 59 -3.51 -14.74 22.04
CA GLU A 59 -2.74 -15.33 23.14
C GLU A 59 -1.48 -14.52 23.53
N VAL A 60 -0.93 -13.68 22.64
CA VAL A 60 0.21 -12.79 22.95
C VAL A 60 -0.18 -11.35 23.26
N ALA A 61 -1.19 -10.79 22.58
CA ALA A 61 -1.53 -9.36 22.63
C ALA A 61 -2.56 -9.04 23.74
N ASN A 62 -2.30 -9.56 24.93
CA ASN A 62 -3.14 -9.39 26.11
C ASN A 62 -2.35 -8.89 27.33
N LYS A 63 -3.06 -8.35 28.32
CA LYS A 63 -2.45 -7.74 29.52
C LYS A 63 -1.51 -8.69 30.26
N GLN A 64 -1.88 -9.96 30.40
CA GLN A 64 -1.05 -10.93 31.12
C GLN A 64 0.31 -11.09 30.46
N THR A 65 0.36 -11.33 29.14
CA THR A 65 1.63 -11.43 28.41
C THR A 65 2.47 -10.15 28.49
N MET A 66 1.83 -8.97 28.45
CA MET A 66 2.54 -7.70 28.54
C MET A 66 3.19 -7.47 29.92
N GLU A 67 2.51 -7.83 31.02
CA GLU A 67 3.13 -7.80 32.36
C GLU A 67 4.25 -8.85 32.47
N GLU A 68 4.03 -10.09 31.99
CA GLU A 68 5.06 -11.15 31.98
C GLU A 68 6.35 -10.73 31.24
N LEU A 69 6.23 -10.01 30.12
CA LEU A 69 7.35 -9.47 29.35
C LEU A 69 8.04 -8.28 30.03
N LYS A 70 7.29 -7.36 30.65
CA LYS A 70 7.88 -6.27 31.45
C LYS A 70 8.66 -6.81 32.64
N ASP A 71 8.11 -7.78 33.36
CA ASP A 71 8.80 -8.43 34.47
C ASP A 71 10.01 -9.23 34.00
N LEU A 72 9.95 -9.85 32.81
CA LEU A 72 11.09 -10.52 32.19
C LEU A 72 12.20 -9.53 31.86
N LEU A 73 11.86 -8.39 31.25
CA LEU A 73 12.84 -7.34 30.97
C LEU A 73 13.46 -6.77 32.26
N LYS A 74 12.68 -6.64 33.34
CA LYS A 74 13.21 -6.16 34.64
C LYS A 74 14.20 -7.14 35.27
N ARG A 75 13.95 -8.46 35.21
CA ARG A 75 14.87 -9.48 35.77
C ARG A 75 16.03 -9.88 34.87
N GLN A 76 15.96 -9.62 33.57
CA GLN A 76 16.96 -10.13 32.62
C GLN A 76 18.25 -9.30 32.64
N VAL A 77 19.38 -9.98 32.82
CA VAL A 77 20.73 -9.38 32.79
C VAL A 77 21.36 -9.41 31.40
N GLU A 78 20.97 -10.36 30.55
CA GLU A 78 21.57 -10.56 29.24
C GLU A 78 20.98 -9.60 28.18
N VAL A 79 21.86 -8.88 27.49
CA VAL A 79 21.48 -7.75 26.63
C VAL A 79 20.73 -8.16 25.37
N ASN A 80 21.06 -9.30 24.76
CA ASN A 80 20.40 -9.76 23.54
C ASN A 80 18.94 -10.16 23.81
N VAL A 81 18.66 -10.84 24.92
CA VAL A 81 17.30 -11.16 25.37
C VAL A 81 16.52 -9.88 25.69
N ARG A 82 17.14 -8.89 26.38
CA ARG A 82 16.50 -7.59 26.63
C ARG A 82 16.13 -6.86 25.34
N ASN A 83 17.07 -6.78 24.40
CA ASN A 83 16.87 -6.13 23.10
C ASN A 83 15.79 -6.87 22.27
N LYS A 84 15.75 -8.20 22.34
CA LYS A 84 14.72 -9.01 21.66
C LYS A 84 13.32 -8.75 22.21
N ILE A 85 13.15 -8.62 23.54
CA ILE A 85 11.86 -8.25 24.14
C ILE A 85 11.42 -6.86 23.67
N LEU A 86 12.33 -5.87 23.70
CA LEU A 86 12.04 -4.51 23.24
C LEU A 86 11.66 -4.47 21.75
N TYR A 87 12.42 -5.18 20.91
CA TYR A 87 12.12 -5.37 19.49
C TYR A 87 10.71 -5.94 19.28
N LEU A 88 10.33 -7.01 19.99
CA LEU A 88 9.02 -7.65 19.83
C LEU A 88 7.88 -6.73 20.27
N ILE A 89 8.02 -6.05 21.42
CA ILE A 89 6.99 -5.12 21.91
C ILE A 89 6.79 -3.96 20.91
N GLN A 90 7.87 -3.43 20.32
CA GLN A 90 7.80 -2.41 19.28
C GLN A 90 7.13 -2.95 18.00
N ALA A 91 7.62 -4.06 17.45
CA ALA A 91 7.09 -4.65 16.23
C ALA A 91 5.59 -4.96 16.35
N TRP A 92 5.17 -5.55 17.48
CA TRP A 92 3.78 -5.87 17.75
C TRP A 92 2.92 -4.61 17.99
N ALA A 93 3.43 -3.59 18.69
CA ALA A 93 2.71 -2.32 18.87
C ALA A 93 2.42 -1.63 17.52
N HIS A 94 3.38 -1.66 16.59
CA HIS A 94 3.20 -1.12 15.25
C HIS A 94 2.29 -1.99 14.37
N ALA A 95 2.40 -3.32 14.45
CA ALA A 95 1.60 -4.23 13.64
C ALA A 95 0.12 -4.28 14.10
N PHE A 96 -0.14 -4.21 15.41
CA PHE A 96 -1.48 -4.20 15.98
C PHE A 96 -2.11 -2.80 16.09
N ARG A 97 -1.49 -1.75 15.54
CA ARG A 97 -1.95 -0.35 15.67
C ARG A 97 -3.40 -0.08 15.25
N ASN A 98 -3.95 -0.89 14.34
CA ASN A 98 -5.31 -0.78 13.81
C ASN A 98 -6.31 -1.73 14.50
N GLU A 99 -5.91 -2.47 15.54
CA GLU A 99 -6.72 -3.47 16.24
C GLU A 99 -6.98 -3.03 17.70
N PRO A 100 -8.12 -2.37 18.01
CA PRO A 100 -8.39 -1.82 19.34
C PRO A 100 -8.33 -2.86 20.47
N LYS A 101 -8.65 -4.13 20.18
CA LYS A 101 -8.55 -5.24 21.13
C LYS A 101 -7.12 -5.52 21.63
N TYR A 102 -6.11 -5.12 20.87
CA TYR A 102 -4.69 -5.32 21.16
C TYR A 102 -3.99 -4.05 21.64
N LYS A 103 -4.75 -2.97 21.89
CA LYS A 103 -4.22 -1.67 22.33
C LYS A 103 -3.27 -1.75 23.53
N VAL A 104 -3.44 -2.74 24.41
CA VAL A 104 -2.55 -3.01 25.55
C VAL A 104 -1.06 -3.17 25.16
N VAL A 105 -0.77 -3.64 23.94
CA VAL A 105 0.62 -3.75 23.43
C VAL A 105 1.19 -2.37 23.11
N GLN A 106 0.40 -1.50 22.46
CA GLN A 106 0.77 -0.11 22.19
C GLN A 106 0.94 0.69 23.48
N ASP A 107 0.03 0.52 24.44
CA ASP A 107 0.11 1.18 25.74
C ASP A 107 1.35 0.73 26.51
N THR A 108 1.70 -0.57 26.45
CA THR A 108 2.93 -1.12 27.05
C THR A 108 4.19 -0.54 26.41
N TYR A 109 4.26 -0.49 25.07
CA TYR A 109 5.36 0.15 24.34
C TYR A 109 5.55 1.61 24.75
N GLN A 110 4.45 2.38 24.86
CA GLN A 110 4.51 3.79 25.25
C GLN A 110 4.94 3.97 26.72
N ILE A 111 4.45 3.14 27.64
CA ILE A 111 4.89 3.15 29.05
C ILE A 111 6.39 2.89 29.12
N MET A 112 6.90 1.88 28.42
CA MET A 112 8.32 1.52 28.45
C MET A 112 9.22 2.61 27.87
N LYS A 113 8.77 3.34 26.84
CA LYS A 113 9.46 4.55 26.36
C LYS A 113 9.53 5.64 27.44
N VAL A 114 8.44 5.87 28.18
CA VAL A 114 8.40 6.85 29.28
C VAL A 114 9.24 6.40 30.48
N GLU A 115 9.34 5.10 30.74
CA GLU A 115 10.27 4.50 31.72
C GLU A 115 11.76 4.60 31.30
N GLY A 116 12.06 5.14 30.11
CA GLY A 116 13.42 5.38 29.62
C GLY A 116 14.07 4.20 28.89
N HIS A 117 13.29 3.18 28.50
CA HIS A 117 13.83 2.09 27.69
C HIS A 117 14.13 2.56 26.25
N VAL A 118 15.40 2.43 25.86
CA VAL A 118 15.84 2.66 24.48
C VAL A 118 15.45 1.46 23.63
N PHE A 119 14.54 1.67 22.68
CA PHE A 119 14.14 0.66 21.70
C PHE A 119 15.13 0.61 20.52
N PRO A 120 15.27 -0.54 19.85
CA PRO A 120 16.04 -0.61 18.60
C PRO A 120 15.38 0.22 17.50
N GLU A 121 16.15 0.53 16.45
CA GLU A 121 15.63 1.15 15.23
C GLU A 121 14.43 0.36 14.69
N PHE A 122 13.35 1.07 14.34
CA PHE A 122 12.13 0.46 13.83
C PHE A 122 12.18 0.36 12.31
N LYS A 123 11.95 -0.84 11.77
CA LYS A 123 11.75 -1.06 10.33
C LYS A 123 10.31 -1.48 10.09
N GLU A 124 9.64 -0.89 9.09
CA GLU A 124 8.23 -1.23 8.82
C GLU A 124 8.04 -2.73 8.49
N SER A 125 9.04 -3.35 7.84
CA SER A 125 9.08 -4.78 7.55
C SER A 125 9.04 -5.69 8.79
N ASP A 126 9.44 -5.20 9.97
CA ASP A 126 9.32 -5.94 11.23
C ASP A 126 7.86 -6.06 11.72
N ALA A 127 7.03 -5.08 11.35
CA ALA A 127 5.61 -5.01 11.66
C ALA A 127 4.70 -5.58 10.55
N MET A 128 5.27 -6.07 9.45
CA MET A 128 4.55 -6.81 8.43
C MET A 128 4.35 -8.27 8.89
N PHE A 129 3.14 -8.59 9.34
CA PHE A 129 2.74 -9.98 9.53
C PHE A 129 2.40 -10.63 8.20
N ALA A 130 2.63 -11.94 8.09
CA ALA A 130 2.13 -12.70 6.97
C ALA A 130 0.60 -12.55 6.92
N ALA A 131 0.08 -12.14 5.77
CA ALA A 131 -1.34 -12.10 5.52
C ALA A 131 -1.95 -13.47 5.86
N GLU A 132 -2.97 -13.48 6.73
CA GLU A 132 -3.77 -14.67 6.97
C GLU A 132 -4.30 -15.18 5.62
N ARG A 133 -4.25 -16.50 5.40
CA ARG A 133 -4.83 -17.08 4.19
C ARG A 133 -6.33 -16.78 4.20
N ALA A 134 -6.79 -16.07 3.17
CA ALA A 134 -8.22 -15.82 2.98
C ALA A 134 -9.00 -17.16 2.95
N PRO A 135 -10.17 -17.25 3.59
CA PRO A 135 -10.93 -18.49 3.70
C PRO A 135 -11.37 -18.97 2.32
N ASP A 136 -11.30 -20.29 2.13
CA ASP A 136 -11.72 -20.93 0.89
C ASP A 136 -13.20 -20.66 0.58
N TRP A 137 -13.53 -20.59 -0.70
CA TRP A 137 -14.88 -20.24 -1.15
C TRP A 137 -15.81 -21.45 -1.08
N VAL A 138 -16.87 -21.31 -0.29
CA VAL A 138 -17.93 -22.32 -0.15
C VAL A 138 -18.88 -22.21 -1.33
N ASP A 139 -19.26 -23.33 -1.95
CA ASP A 139 -20.37 -23.36 -2.90
C ASP A 139 -21.65 -23.93 -2.27
N ALA A 140 -22.80 -23.40 -2.68
CA ALA A 140 -24.12 -23.86 -2.25
C ALA A 140 -25.19 -23.40 -3.27
N GLU A 141 -26.36 -24.05 -3.26
CA GLU A 141 -27.47 -23.72 -4.16
C GLU A 141 -28.34 -22.56 -3.66
N GLU A 142 -28.08 -22.02 -2.47
CA GLU A 142 -28.81 -20.89 -1.89
C GLU A 142 -27.91 -19.86 -1.20
N CYS A 143 -28.40 -18.63 -1.12
CA CYS A 143 -27.73 -17.55 -0.38
C CYS A 143 -27.66 -17.87 1.12
N HIS A 144 -26.45 -17.88 1.69
CA HIS A 144 -26.19 -18.19 3.10
C HIS A 144 -26.98 -17.30 4.09
N ARG A 145 -27.36 -16.08 3.69
CA ARG A 145 -28.14 -15.15 4.56
C ARG A 145 -29.64 -15.24 4.34
N CYS A 146 -30.12 -14.99 3.13
CA CYS A 146 -31.56 -14.88 2.85
C CYS A 146 -32.20 -16.12 2.22
N ARG A 147 -31.43 -17.21 2.03
CA ARG A 147 -31.91 -18.53 1.55
C ARG A 147 -32.60 -18.51 0.18
N VAL A 148 -32.45 -17.43 -0.58
CA VAL A 148 -32.87 -17.38 -1.98
C VAL A 148 -32.03 -18.37 -2.80
N GLN A 149 -32.71 -19.23 -3.55
CA GLN A 149 -32.08 -20.18 -4.45
C GLN A 149 -31.36 -19.43 -5.59
N PHE A 150 -30.17 -19.92 -5.95
CA PHE A 150 -29.43 -19.41 -7.10
C PHE A 150 -30.01 -19.96 -8.42
N GLY A 151 -29.71 -19.27 -9.52
CA GLY A 151 -30.19 -19.64 -10.84
C GLY A 151 -29.82 -18.60 -11.88
N VAL A 152 -30.41 -18.70 -13.09
CA VAL A 152 -30.06 -17.84 -14.23
C VAL A 152 -30.18 -16.33 -13.90
N MET A 153 -31.22 -15.95 -13.15
CA MET A 153 -31.47 -14.55 -12.75
C MET A 153 -30.80 -14.16 -11.42
N THR A 154 -30.49 -15.13 -10.56
CA THR A 154 -29.91 -14.90 -9.21
C THR A 154 -28.51 -15.50 -9.16
N ARG A 155 -27.50 -14.69 -9.48
CA ARG A 155 -26.11 -15.16 -9.55
C ARG A 155 -25.47 -15.35 -8.16
N LYS A 156 -24.54 -16.31 -8.10
CA LYS A 156 -23.68 -16.65 -6.97
C LYS A 156 -22.60 -15.56 -6.75
N HIS A 157 -22.36 -15.14 -5.51
CA HIS A 157 -21.30 -14.19 -5.14
C HIS A 157 -20.64 -14.56 -3.80
N HIS A 158 -19.30 -14.50 -3.72
CA HIS A 158 -18.56 -14.82 -2.49
C HIS A 158 -18.13 -13.59 -1.70
N CYS A 159 -18.24 -13.68 -0.38
CA CYS A 159 -17.65 -12.71 0.55
C CYS A 159 -16.16 -13.01 0.75
N ARG A 160 -15.27 -12.05 0.42
CA ARG A 160 -13.81 -12.25 0.56
C ARG A 160 -13.34 -12.35 2.01
N ALA A 161 -14.15 -11.91 2.98
CA ALA A 161 -13.83 -11.94 4.41
C ALA A 161 -14.13 -13.27 5.11
N CYS A 162 -15.10 -14.06 4.61
CA CYS A 162 -15.58 -15.28 5.28
C CYS A 162 -15.79 -16.49 4.34
N GLY A 163 -15.54 -16.37 3.04
CA GLY A 163 -15.65 -17.48 2.07
C GLY A 163 -17.08 -17.91 1.72
N GLN A 164 -18.08 -17.49 2.49
CA GLN A 164 -19.49 -17.86 2.30
C GLN A 164 -20.12 -17.24 1.04
N ILE A 165 -21.18 -17.89 0.55
CA ILE A 165 -21.87 -17.57 -0.70
C ILE A 165 -23.18 -16.80 -0.47
N PHE A 166 -23.42 -15.78 -1.29
CA PHE A 166 -24.53 -14.83 -1.15
C PHE A 166 -25.09 -14.41 -2.50
N CYS A 167 -26.33 -13.90 -2.49
CA CYS A 167 -26.88 -13.15 -3.62
C CYS A 167 -26.37 -11.69 -3.59
N GLY A 168 -26.46 -10.99 -4.73
CA GLY A 168 -25.93 -9.63 -4.87
C GLY A 168 -26.44 -8.62 -3.85
N LYS A 169 -27.68 -8.78 -3.36
CA LYS A 169 -28.27 -7.93 -2.30
C LYS A 169 -27.54 -8.10 -0.96
N CYS A 170 -27.33 -9.34 -0.51
CA CYS A 170 -26.73 -9.67 0.80
C CYS A 170 -25.20 -9.50 0.87
N SER A 171 -24.55 -9.30 -0.28
CA SER A 171 -23.12 -9.02 -0.40
C SER A 171 -22.87 -7.78 -1.26
N SER A 172 -23.68 -6.73 -1.07
CA SER A 172 -23.61 -5.47 -1.82
C SER A 172 -22.49 -4.53 -1.36
N LYS A 173 -21.87 -4.82 -0.21
CA LYS A 173 -20.85 -4.01 0.45
C LYS A 173 -19.44 -4.34 -0.03
N TYR A 174 -18.55 -3.36 0.07
CA TYR A 174 -17.14 -3.44 -0.29
C TYR A 174 -16.30 -2.87 0.84
N SER A 175 -15.19 -3.51 1.20
CA SER A 175 -14.25 -3.02 2.22
C SER A 175 -12.87 -3.63 1.98
N THR A 176 -11.83 -3.00 2.50
CA THR A 176 -10.48 -3.57 2.51
C THR A 176 -10.40 -4.71 3.53
N ILE A 177 -9.47 -5.64 3.33
CA ILE A 177 -9.23 -6.74 4.29
C ILE A 177 -7.72 -6.83 4.55
N PRO A 178 -7.14 -5.88 5.34
CA PRO A 178 -5.69 -5.82 5.56
C PRO A 178 -5.12 -7.12 6.14
N LYS A 179 -5.87 -7.80 7.00
CA LYS A 179 -5.48 -9.10 7.57
C LYS A 179 -5.23 -10.20 6.54
N PHE A 180 -5.81 -10.10 5.33
CA PHE A 180 -5.60 -11.02 4.21
C PHE A 180 -4.68 -10.43 3.13
N GLY A 181 -3.98 -9.32 3.41
CA GLY A 181 -3.16 -8.61 2.43
C GLY A 181 -3.97 -7.91 1.33
N ILE A 182 -5.29 -7.73 1.53
CA ILE A 182 -6.19 -7.17 0.53
C ILE A 182 -6.41 -5.68 0.82
N GLU A 183 -5.53 -4.84 0.29
CA GLU A 183 -5.60 -3.37 0.45
C GLU A 183 -6.64 -2.71 -0.46
N LYS A 184 -7.07 -3.39 -1.53
CA LYS A 184 -8.15 -2.93 -2.43
C LYS A 184 -9.51 -3.26 -1.84
N GLU A 185 -10.52 -2.41 -2.06
CA GLU A 185 -11.88 -2.71 -1.61
C GLU A 185 -12.47 -3.92 -2.34
N VAL A 186 -12.88 -4.94 -1.58
CA VAL A 186 -13.42 -6.19 -2.12
C VAL A 186 -14.80 -6.50 -1.54
N ARG A 187 -15.57 -7.27 -2.32
CA ARG A 187 -16.95 -7.64 -1.96
C ARG A 187 -17.01 -8.41 -0.63
N VAL A 188 -17.83 -7.91 0.29
CA VAL A 188 -18.10 -8.52 1.59
C VAL A 188 -19.61 -8.60 1.85
N CYS A 189 -20.04 -9.54 2.69
CA CYS A 189 -21.40 -9.54 3.22
C CYS A 189 -21.55 -8.46 4.31
N GLU A 190 -22.78 -7.98 4.55
CA GLU A 190 -23.05 -6.94 5.55
C GLU A 190 -22.47 -7.24 6.95
N PRO A 191 -22.58 -8.46 7.52
CA PRO A 191 -21.96 -8.76 8.82
C PRO A 191 -20.43 -8.58 8.83
N CYS A 192 -19.73 -8.99 7.77
CA CYS A 192 -18.29 -8.78 7.66
C CYS A 192 -17.94 -7.32 7.40
N TYR A 193 -18.75 -6.59 6.62
CA TYR A 193 -18.58 -5.16 6.41
C TYR A 193 -18.66 -4.39 7.73
N GLU A 194 -19.67 -4.67 8.56
CA GLU A 194 -19.75 -4.11 9.91
C GLU A 194 -18.56 -4.51 10.77
N GLN A 195 -18.12 -5.78 10.76
CA GLN A 195 -16.99 -6.22 11.59
C GLN A 195 -15.65 -5.58 11.18
N LEU A 196 -15.46 -5.28 9.89
CA LEU A 196 -14.28 -4.59 9.36
C LEU A 196 -14.35 -3.08 9.63
N ASN A 197 -15.49 -2.44 9.38
CA ASN A 197 -15.61 -0.98 9.42
C ASN A 197 -15.97 -0.42 10.81
N ARG A 198 -16.62 -1.19 11.71
CA ARG A 198 -16.82 -0.79 13.13
C ARG A 198 -15.50 -0.54 13.88
N LYS A 199 -14.38 -1.06 13.38
CA LYS A 199 -13.04 -0.78 13.92
C LYS A 199 -12.51 0.62 13.54
N ALA A 200 -13.06 1.26 12.51
CA ALA A 200 -12.62 2.56 12.01
C ALA A 200 -13.39 3.75 12.63
N GLU A 201 -14.67 3.59 12.98
CA GLU A 201 -15.57 4.69 13.39
C GLU A 201 -15.77 4.81 14.92
N GLY A 202 -14.96 4.10 15.71
CA GLY A 202 -15.13 3.94 17.17
C GLY A 202 -14.70 5.11 18.05
N LYS A 203 -15.18 6.35 17.82
CA LYS A 203 -15.07 7.43 18.82
C LYS A 203 -16.25 8.42 18.83
N ALA A 204 -17.41 7.93 19.24
CA ALA A 204 -18.45 8.74 19.88
C ALA A 204 -18.87 8.06 21.20
N THR A 205 -19.07 8.86 22.25
CA THR A 205 -19.21 8.40 23.64
C THR A 205 -20.57 7.76 23.94
N SER A 206 -20.57 6.63 24.64
CA SER A 206 -21.70 6.19 25.47
C SER A 206 -21.22 5.57 26.79
N THR A 207 -21.32 6.36 27.86
CA THR A 207 -21.21 5.89 29.25
C THR A 207 -22.46 6.29 30.01
N THR A 208 -22.86 5.40 30.92
CA THR A 208 -23.82 5.60 32.01
C THR A 208 -25.31 5.39 31.68
N GLU A 209 -25.84 4.26 32.16
CA GLU A 209 -27.27 4.06 32.40
C GLU A 209 -27.71 4.92 33.61
N LEU A 210 -28.81 5.67 33.53
CA LEU A 210 -29.46 6.32 34.68
C LEU A 210 -31.02 6.31 34.53
N PRO A 211 -31.79 6.48 35.63
CA PRO A 211 -33.11 5.83 35.78
C PRO A 211 -34.32 6.51 35.09
N PRO A 212 -35.49 5.83 35.04
CA PRO A 212 -36.66 6.26 34.24
C PRO A 212 -37.37 7.55 34.67
N GLU A 213 -37.08 8.10 35.85
CA GLU A 213 -37.86 9.21 36.43
C GLU A 213 -37.68 10.56 35.71
N TYR A 214 -36.65 10.70 34.86
CA TYR A 214 -36.43 11.93 34.07
C TYR A 214 -37.32 12.05 32.82
N LEU A 215 -38.07 11.01 32.44
CA LEU A 215 -38.87 11.00 31.20
C LEU A 215 -40.23 11.71 31.30
N THR A 216 -40.63 12.20 32.48
CA THR A 216 -41.98 12.78 32.71
C THR A 216 -41.99 14.28 33.06
N SER A 217 -40.86 14.98 32.92
CA SER A 217 -40.83 16.44 33.12
C SER A 217 -41.46 17.19 31.92
N PRO A 218 -42.40 18.15 32.14
CA PRO A 218 -43.18 18.79 31.08
C PRO A 218 -42.41 19.82 30.23
N LEU A 219 -41.08 19.93 30.39
CA LEU A 219 -40.23 20.86 29.63
C LEU A 219 -39.76 20.30 28.27
N SER A 220 -40.16 19.09 27.91
CA SER A 220 -39.71 18.36 26.71
C SER A 220 -40.48 18.70 25.41
N GLN A 221 -41.49 19.57 25.46
CA GLN A 221 -42.34 19.90 24.31
C GLN A 221 -41.98 21.21 23.57
N GLN A 222 -40.80 21.79 23.80
CA GLN A 222 -40.37 22.97 23.05
C GLN A 222 -39.54 22.58 21.82
N SER A 223 -40.16 22.69 20.64
CA SER A 223 -39.49 22.49 19.35
C SER A 223 -38.37 23.51 19.17
N GLN A 224 -37.13 23.04 18.98
CA GLN A 224 -36.02 23.86 18.51
C GLN A 224 -35.35 23.19 17.30
N LEU A 225 -35.20 23.98 16.24
CA LEU A 225 -34.47 23.60 15.03
C LEU A 225 -32.96 23.48 15.34
N PRO A 226 -32.22 22.59 14.64
CA PRO A 226 -30.79 22.48 14.84
C PRO A 226 -30.06 23.77 14.43
N PRO A 227 -28.93 24.11 15.07
CA PRO A 227 -28.16 25.30 14.73
C PRO A 227 -27.60 25.19 13.30
N LYS A 228 -27.46 26.35 12.64
CA LYS A 228 -26.76 26.44 11.35
C LYS A 228 -25.32 25.97 11.52
N ARG A 229 -24.80 25.23 10.54
CA ARG A 229 -23.35 25.04 10.37
C ARG A 229 -22.71 26.40 10.08
N ASP A 230 -21.54 26.64 10.64
CA ASP A 230 -20.81 27.90 10.47
C ASP A 230 -20.50 28.14 8.99
N GLU A 231 -20.75 29.37 8.54
CA GLU A 231 -20.64 29.79 7.14
C GLU A 231 -19.21 29.59 6.60
N THR A 232 -18.21 29.73 7.48
CA THR A 232 -16.79 29.47 7.22
C THR A 232 -16.50 28.01 6.91
N ALA A 233 -17.16 27.05 7.58
CA ALA A 233 -16.92 25.62 7.36
C ALA A 233 -17.45 25.14 6.00
N LEU A 234 -18.54 25.75 5.51
CA LEU A 234 -19.03 25.53 4.15
C LEU A 234 -18.10 26.15 3.11
N GLN A 235 -17.55 27.33 3.41
CA GLN A 235 -16.61 28.02 2.52
C GLN A 235 -15.27 27.26 2.40
N GLU A 236 -14.76 26.69 3.50
CA GLU A 236 -13.60 25.79 3.49
C GLU A 236 -13.88 24.48 2.71
N GLU A 237 -15.09 23.93 2.79
CA GLU A 237 -15.49 22.73 2.03
C GLU A 237 -15.61 23.01 0.53
N GLU A 238 -16.13 24.18 0.12
CA GLU A 238 -16.16 24.62 -1.28
C GLU A 238 -14.75 24.91 -1.83
N GLU A 239 -13.87 25.57 -1.05
CA GLU A 239 -12.49 25.84 -1.46
C GLU A 239 -11.67 24.53 -1.60
N LEU A 240 -11.88 23.56 -0.70
CA LEU A 240 -11.27 22.24 -0.78
C LEU A 240 -11.76 21.47 -2.03
N GLN A 241 -13.06 21.51 -2.35
CA GLN A 241 -13.60 20.90 -3.56
C GLN A 241 -13.05 21.55 -4.84
N LEU A 242 -12.91 22.87 -4.86
CA LEU A 242 -12.32 23.61 -5.98
C LEU A 242 -10.83 23.24 -6.19
N ALA A 243 -10.05 23.14 -5.11
CA ALA A 243 -8.65 22.73 -5.17
C ALA A 243 -8.48 21.30 -5.70
N LEU A 244 -9.35 20.36 -5.30
CA LEU A 244 -9.38 18.99 -5.81
C LEU A 244 -9.70 18.96 -7.31
N ALA A 245 -10.71 19.73 -7.76
CA ALA A 245 -11.08 19.81 -9.17
C ALA A 245 -9.95 20.40 -10.04
N LEU A 246 -9.27 21.46 -9.57
CA LEU A 246 -8.11 22.03 -10.25
C LEU A 246 -6.96 21.02 -10.35
N SER A 247 -6.60 20.35 -9.25
CA SER A 247 -5.55 19.34 -9.25
C SER A 247 -5.87 18.13 -10.15
N GLN A 248 -7.14 17.75 -10.24
CA GLN A 248 -7.61 16.69 -11.15
C GLN A 248 -7.51 17.14 -12.62
N SER A 249 -7.88 18.39 -12.94
CA SER A 249 -7.74 18.94 -14.29
C SER A 249 -6.28 19.10 -14.74
N GLU A 250 -5.36 19.50 -13.83
CA GLU A 250 -3.92 19.56 -14.12
C GLU A 250 -3.36 18.15 -14.36
N ALA A 251 -3.79 17.16 -13.57
CA ALA A 251 -3.40 15.76 -13.76
C ALA A 251 -3.85 15.21 -15.12
N GLU A 252 -5.11 15.45 -15.52
CA GLU A 252 -5.63 15.06 -16.83
C GLU A 252 -4.91 15.77 -17.99
N GLU A 253 -4.60 17.08 -17.87
CA GLU A 253 -3.84 17.79 -18.91
C GLU A 253 -2.40 17.25 -19.03
N LYS A 254 -1.75 16.95 -17.91
CA LYS A 254 -0.40 16.37 -17.84
C LYS A 254 -0.35 14.95 -18.42
N GLU A 255 -1.42 14.18 -18.24
CA GLU A 255 -1.59 12.86 -18.86
C GLU A 255 -1.86 12.99 -20.38
N ARG A 256 -2.69 13.94 -20.82
CA ARG A 256 -2.87 14.23 -22.25
C ARG A 256 -1.59 14.72 -22.92
N LEU A 257 -0.78 15.54 -22.25
CA LEU A 257 0.54 15.97 -22.72
C LEU A 257 1.50 14.79 -22.87
N ARG A 258 1.51 13.86 -21.90
CA ARG A 258 2.25 12.59 -22.01
C ARG A 258 1.82 11.78 -23.22
N GLN A 259 0.51 11.56 -23.40
CA GLN A 259 -0.03 10.80 -24.55
C GLN A 259 0.24 11.48 -25.91
N LYS A 260 0.24 12.82 -25.96
CA LYS A 260 0.51 13.59 -27.18
C LYS A 260 1.99 13.57 -27.58
N SER A 261 2.88 13.51 -26.59
CA SER A 261 4.33 13.33 -26.81
C SER A 261 4.66 11.99 -27.49
N THR A 262 3.89 10.93 -27.20
CA THR A 262 4.13 9.58 -27.74
C THR A 262 3.81 9.41 -29.24
N TYR A 263 3.19 10.40 -29.91
CA TYR A 263 2.70 10.24 -31.29
C TYR A 263 3.51 10.99 -32.37
N THR A 264 4.59 11.72 -32.02
CA THR A 264 5.30 12.59 -32.98
C THR A 264 6.69 12.06 -33.36
N SER A 265 6.74 10.94 -34.11
CA SER A 265 7.99 10.36 -34.63
C SER A 265 7.88 9.87 -36.08
N TYR A 266 7.61 10.76 -37.03
CA TYR A 266 7.85 10.54 -38.46
C TYR A 266 8.28 11.83 -39.16
N PRO A 267 9.54 11.98 -39.61
CA PRO A 267 9.95 13.15 -40.37
C PRO A 267 9.51 13.03 -41.84
N LYS A 268 8.63 13.94 -42.28
CA LYS A 268 8.34 14.15 -43.70
C LYS A 268 9.24 15.28 -44.21
N ALA A 269 10.07 14.98 -45.20
CA ALA A 269 10.99 15.96 -45.78
C ALA A 269 10.26 16.99 -46.67
N GLU A 270 10.64 18.26 -46.57
CA GLU A 270 10.32 19.32 -47.52
C GLU A 270 11.60 19.83 -48.21
N PRO A 271 11.54 20.26 -49.49
CA PRO A 271 12.65 20.90 -50.18
C PRO A 271 12.65 22.44 -50.04
N MET A 272 13.85 23.00 -49.88
CA MET A 272 14.18 24.44 -49.90
C MET A 272 14.37 24.99 -51.34
N PRO A 273 14.70 26.30 -51.57
CA PRO A 273 14.60 27.53 -50.75
C PRO A 273 14.04 28.77 -51.53
N SER A 274 13.94 29.98 -50.90
CA SER A 274 14.68 31.21 -51.33
C SER A 274 14.28 32.56 -50.67
N ALA A 275 15.31 33.41 -50.48
CA ALA A 275 15.34 34.90 -50.57
C ALA A 275 14.73 35.86 -49.51
N SER A 276 15.58 36.28 -48.56
CA SER A 276 16.08 37.68 -48.31
C SER A 276 15.16 38.92 -48.45
N SER A 277 15.11 39.77 -47.41
CA SER A 277 15.60 41.19 -47.40
C SER A 277 15.32 41.94 -46.07
N ALA A 278 15.73 43.22 -45.94
CA ALA A 278 16.15 43.89 -44.69
C ALA A 278 15.25 45.12 -44.24
N PRO A 279 15.50 45.79 -43.08
CA PRO A 279 14.55 46.65 -42.29
C PRO A 279 14.83 48.19 -42.45
N PRO A 280 14.62 49.17 -41.50
CA PRO A 280 13.93 49.26 -40.17
C PRO A 280 13.14 50.61 -39.89
N ALA A 281 12.92 50.96 -38.59
CA ALA A 281 12.65 52.29 -37.94
C ALA A 281 11.17 52.66 -37.58
N SER A 282 10.80 52.84 -36.29
CA SER A 282 10.71 54.07 -35.43
C SER A 282 9.39 54.90 -35.62
N SER A 283 8.81 55.70 -34.71
CA SER A 283 9.20 56.30 -33.42
C SER A 283 7.99 56.88 -32.60
N LEU A 284 8.03 56.81 -31.25
CA LEU A 284 7.51 57.73 -30.18
C LEU A 284 6.10 58.40 -30.18
N TYR A 285 5.40 58.31 -29.03
CA TYR A 285 4.87 59.47 -28.25
C TYR A 285 4.58 59.09 -26.77
N SER A 286 4.57 60.04 -25.82
CA SER A 286 4.76 59.77 -24.37
C SER A 286 3.84 60.50 -23.37
N SER A 287 3.60 59.85 -22.21
CA SER A 287 3.51 60.42 -20.82
C SER A 287 2.31 61.29 -20.38
N PRO A 288 2.07 61.57 -19.06
CA PRO A 288 2.80 61.13 -17.83
C PRO A 288 1.97 60.68 -16.57
N VAL A 289 2.68 60.07 -15.58
CA VAL A 289 2.48 60.00 -14.08
C VAL A 289 1.11 59.55 -13.50
N ASN A 290 0.99 58.72 -12.44
CA ASN A 290 1.91 58.07 -11.47
C ASN A 290 1.15 56.87 -10.78
N SER A 291 1.67 55.98 -9.91
CA SER A 291 2.94 55.82 -9.18
C SER A 291 3.25 54.32 -8.90
N SER A 292 4.49 54.01 -8.50
CA SER A 292 4.89 52.93 -7.56
C SER A 292 4.37 51.48 -7.75
N ALA A 293 4.99 50.73 -8.66
CA ALA A 293 5.17 49.27 -8.55
C ALA A 293 6.49 48.85 -9.22
N PRO A 294 7.19 47.77 -8.77
CA PRO A 294 8.37 47.26 -9.47
C PRO A 294 8.05 46.70 -10.86
N LEU A 295 9.03 46.82 -11.75
CA LEU A 295 8.97 46.60 -13.21
C LEU A 295 8.33 45.27 -13.64
N ALA A 296 7.49 45.35 -14.67
CA ALA A 296 6.99 44.21 -15.43
C ALA A 296 7.78 44.02 -16.73
N GLU A 297 8.87 43.26 -16.66
CA GLU A 297 9.55 42.65 -17.81
C GLU A 297 9.63 41.15 -17.57
N ASP A 298 8.52 40.44 -17.82
CA ASP A 298 8.43 39.01 -18.18
C ASP A 298 6.94 38.60 -18.23
N ILE A 299 6.25 38.93 -19.33
CA ILE A 299 4.94 38.36 -19.65
C ILE A 299 5.00 37.85 -21.10
N ASP A 300 4.95 36.54 -21.24
CA ASP A 300 5.02 35.82 -22.50
C ASP A 300 3.87 36.26 -23.47
N PRO A 301 4.18 36.68 -24.73
CA PRO A 301 3.18 36.98 -25.75
C PRO A 301 2.21 35.83 -26.10
N GLU A 302 2.51 34.59 -25.70
CA GLU A 302 1.59 33.45 -25.80
C GLU A 302 0.50 33.49 -24.71
N LEU A 303 0.86 33.85 -23.48
CA LEU A 303 -0.07 33.93 -22.34
C LEU A 303 -1.14 35.01 -22.57
N ALA A 304 -0.76 36.15 -23.16
CA ALA A 304 -1.69 37.22 -23.54
C ALA A 304 -2.71 36.79 -24.61
N ARG A 305 -2.41 35.80 -25.46
CA ARG A 305 -3.39 35.18 -26.37
C ARG A 305 -4.31 34.22 -25.62
N TYR A 306 -3.78 33.44 -24.68
CA TYR A 306 -4.54 32.44 -23.93
C TYR A 306 -5.61 33.07 -23.03
N LEU A 307 -5.32 34.24 -22.46
CA LEU A 307 -6.23 35.05 -21.64
C LEU A 307 -7.33 35.77 -22.44
N ASN A 308 -7.30 35.74 -23.78
CA ASN A 308 -8.30 36.42 -24.60
C ASN A 308 -9.62 35.61 -24.68
N ARG A 309 -10.57 35.95 -23.80
CA ARG A 309 -11.92 35.35 -23.72
C ARG A 309 -12.61 35.18 -25.08
N ASN A 310 -12.54 36.20 -25.95
CA ASN A 310 -13.23 36.24 -27.24
C ASN A 310 -12.63 35.26 -28.27
N TYR A 311 -11.36 34.86 -28.12
CA TYR A 311 -10.73 33.85 -28.99
C TYR A 311 -11.31 32.45 -28.77
N TRP A 312 -11.58 32.09 -27.50
CA TRP A 312 -12.06 30.75 -27.15
C TRP A 312 -13.54 30.53 -27.44
N GLU A 313 -14.40 31.54 -27.24
CA GLU A 313 -15.83 31.45 -27.59
C GLU A 313 -16.02 31.17 -29.09
N LYS A 314 -15.28 31.88 -29.95
CA LYS A 314 -15.34 31.71 -31.41
C LYS A 314 -14.87 30.32 -31.86
N LYS A 315 -13.83 29.79 -31.22
CA LYS A 315 -13.29 28.44 -31.47
C LYS A 315 -14.24 27.32 -31.02
N GLN A 316 -15.07 27.58 -30.02
CA GLN A 316 -16.06 26.63 -29.52
C GLN A 316 -17.31 26.54 -30.44
N GLU A 317 -17.66 27.62 -31.16
CA GLU A 317 -18.68 27.58 -32.22
C GLU A 317 -18.23 26.76 -33.44
N GLU A 318 -16.96 26.85 -33.84
CA GLU A 318 -16.41 26.08 -34.96
C GLU A 318 -16.35 24.58 -34.66
N ALA A 319 -15.99 24.19 -33.44
CA ALA A 319 -15.90 22.79 -33.02
C ALA A 319 -17.24 22.04 -32.97
N ARG A 320 -18.39 22.74 -32.96
CA ARG A 320 -19.73 22.13 -32.92
C ARG A 320 -20.26 21.64 -34.28
N LYS A 321 -19.48 21.75 -35.36
CA LYS A 321 -20.00 21.66 -36.75
C LYS A 321 -19.60 20.43 -37.60
N SER A 322 -18.90 19.41 -37.09
CA SER A 322 -18.52 18.25 -37.92
C SER A 322 -18.50 16.88 -37.21
N PRO A 323 -18.77 15.76 -37.91
CA PRO A 323 -19.05 14.45 -37.28
C PRO A 323 -17.99 13.35 -37.51
N THR A 324 -18.06 12.29 -36.70
CA THR A 324 -17.19 11.10 -36.66
C THR A 324 -17.49 10.05 -37.75
N PRO A 325 -16.53 9.15 -38.08
CA PRO A 325 -16.86 7.71 -38.12
C PRO A 325 -15.74 6.72 -37.67
N SER A 326 -16.05 5.41 -37.77
CA SER A 326 -15.47 4.23 -37.08
C SER A 326 -14.30 3.46 -37.76
N ALA A 327 -13.79 2.40 -37.09
CA ALA A 327 -12.68 1.46 -37.47
C ALA A 327 -13.16 0.21 -38.30
N PRO A 328 -12.44 -0.95 -38.49
CA PRO A 328 -11.07 -1.44 -38.09
C PRO A 328 -10.29 -2.39 -39.11
N VAL A 329 -9.21 -3.10 -38.63
CA VAL A 329 -8.55 -4.41 -39.08
C VAL A 329 -7.46 -4.44 -40.24
N PRO A 330 -6.56 -5.48 -40.46
CA PRO A 330 -5.21 -5.70 -39.82
C PRO A 330 -3.99 -6.24 -40.69
N LEU A 331 -2.88 -6.65 -40.01
CA LEU A 331 -1.71 -7.55 -40.39
C LEU A 331 -0.54 -6.93 -41.20
N THR A 332 0.78 -7.16 -40.97
CA THR A 332 1.61 -8.41 -40.98
C THR A 332 3.09 -8.11 -40.55
N GLU A 333 3.93 -9.13 -40.28
CA GLU A 333 5.40 -9.13 -39.96
C GLU A 333 6.14 -10.19 -40.86
N PRO A 334 7.48 -10.48 -40.80
CA PRO A 334 8.69 -9.78 -40.31
C PRO A 334 9.91 -9.84 -41.31
N ALA A 335 11.08 -9.21 -40.99
CA ALA A 335 12.41 -9.53 -41.57
C ALA A 335 13.60 -8.91 -40.77
N ALA A 336 14.85 -9.37 -40.98
CA ALA A 336 15.99 -9.20 -40.04
C ALA A 336 17.22 -8.37 -40.53
N GLN A 337 18.13 -8.12 -39.58
CA GLN A 337 19.52 -7.56 -39.50
C GLN A 337 20.50 -7.75 -40.71
N PRO A 338 21.77 -7.22 -40.75
CA PRO A 338 22.61 -6.57 -39.70
C PRO A 338 23.48 -5.32 -40.14
N GLY A 339 24.30 -4.76 -39.21
CA GLY A 339 25.63 -4.18 -39.59
C GLY A 339 26.11 -2.83 -38.99
N GLU A 340 26.84 -2.90 -37.87
CA GLU A 340 28.03 -2.08 -37.43
C GLU A 340 28.16 -0.53 -37.57
N GLY A 341 28.65 0.12 -36.49
CA GLY A 341 29.22 1.48 -36.50
C GLY A 341 29.40 2.12 -35.11
N HIS A 342 30.64 2.41 -34.67
CA HIS A 342 30.95 2.93 -33.32
C HIS A 342 30.80 4.46 -33.12
N ALA A 343 30.35 4.89 -31.94
CA ALA A 343 30.95 5.99 -31.14
C ALA A 343 30.33 6.09 -29.71
N ALA A 344 31.09 6.58 -28.73
CA ALA A 344 30.65 6.84 -27.34
C ALA A 344 29.86 8.19 -27.23
N PRO A 345 29.17 8.57 -26.12
CA PRO A 345 29.82 8.83 -24.82
C PRO A 345 28.94 8.74 -23.52
N THR A 346 29.54 9.19 -22.40
CA THR A 346 28.92 9.75 -21.17
C THR A 346 28.05 8.90 -20.24
N ASN A 347 28.55 8.73 -19.00
CA ASN A 347 27.78 8.29 -17.84
C ASN A 347 26.76 9.35 -17.37
N VAL A 348 25.48 9.11 -17.62
CA VAL A 348 24.38 9.49 -16.70
C VAL A 348 23.36 8.35 -16.75
N VAL A 349 23.32 7.51 -15.70
CA VAL A 349 22.31 6.45 -15.58
C VAL A 349 21.05 7.04 -14.96
N GLU A 350 20.16 7.51 -15.82
CA GLU A 350 18.77 7.77 -15.46
C GLU A 350 17.96 6.50 -15.75
N PRO A 351 17.37 5.82 -14.75
CA PRO A 351 16.68 4.56 -14.97
C PRO A 351 15.34 4.81 -15.69
N GLN A 352 15.34 4.62 -17.01
CA GLN A 352 14.13 4.54 -17.82
C GLN A 352 13.28 3.34 -17.34
N PHE A 353 12.09 3.63 -16.81
CA PHE A 353 11.15 2.62 -16.33
C PHE A 353 10.52 1.81 -17.50
N HIS A 354 11.26 0.84 -18.04
CA HIS A 354 10.74 -0.26 -18.87
C HIS A 354 10.06 -1.33 -18.00
N ASN A 355 8.99 -0.94 -17.31
CA ASN A 355 8.28 -1.80 -16.34
C ASN A 355 7.29 -2.79 -16.98
N GLY A 356 7.09 -2.78 -18.31
CA GLY A 356 6.18 -3.72 -18.98
C GLY A 356 6.83 -5.05 -19.34
N GLU A 357 7.85 -5.00 -20.20
CA GLU A 357 8.37 -6.20 -20.89
C GLU A 357 9.31 -7.06 -20.03
N SER A 358 9.93 -6.47 -18.99
CA SER A 358 10.86 -7.19 -18.11
C SER A 358 10.15 -8.11 -17.10
N GLU A 359 9.03 -7.68 -16.53
CA GLU A 359 8.33 -8.46 -15.49
C GLU A 359 7.65 -9.71 -16.07
N GLU A 360 7.03 -9.62 -17.25
CA GLU A 360 6.41 -10.77 -17.92
C GLU A 360 7.46 -11.83 -18.32
N SER A 361 8.64 -11.39 -18.78
CA SER A 361 9.78 -12.27 -19.05
C SER A 361 10.28 -12.99 -17.79
N HIS A 362 10.39 -12.27 -16.67
CA HIS A 362 10.79 -12.84 -15.39
C HIS A 362 9.75 -13.85 -14.85
N GLU A 363 8.45 -13.57 -14.97
CA GLU A 363 7.39 -14.50 -14.55
C GLU A 363 7.41 -15.79 -15.40
N GLN A 364 7.61 -15.68 -16.72
CA GLN A 364 7.76 -16.84 -17.60
C GLN A 364 8.98 -17.69 -17.25
N PHE A 365 10.13 -17.06 -16.95
CA PHE A 365 11.33 -17.74 -16.48
C PHE A 365 11.11 -18.48 -15.14
N LEU A 366 10.55 -17.80 -14.14
CA LEU A 366 10.27 -18.39 -12.83
C LEU A 366 9.32 -19.58 -12.92
N LYS A 367 8.30 -19.49 -13.78
CA LYS A 367 7.35 -20.57 -14.07
C LYS A 367 8.02 -21.76 -14.78
N ALA A 368 8.93 -21.50 -15.73
CA ALA A 368 9.71 -22.55 -16.38
C ALA A 368 10.64 -23.28 -15.37
N LEU A 369 11.34 -22.52 -14.53
CA LEU A 369 12.19 -23.06 -13.47
C LEU A 369 11.39 -23.89 -12.45
N GLN A 370 10.25 -23.37 -11.98
CA GLN A 370 9.36 -24.09 -11.07
C GLN A 370 8.91 -25.43 -11.67
N ASN A 371 8.45 -25.42 -12.93
CA ASN A 371 8.05 -26.64 -13.65
C ASN A 371 9.20 -27.64 -13.80
N ALA A 372 10.42 -27.17 -14.11
CA ALA A 372 11.61 -28.01 -14.22
C ALA A 372 11.98 -28.67 -12.87
N VAL A 373 12.02 -27.89 -11.78
CA VAL A 373 12.30 -28.38 -10.42
C VAL A 373 11.23 -29.36 -9.95
N THR A 374 9.95 -29.07 -10.16
CA THR A 374 8.84 -29.99 -9.82
C THR A 374 8.95 -31.29 -10.60
N THR A 375 9.25 -31.24 -11.89
CA THR A 375 9.44 -32.43 -12.74
C THR A 375 10.65 -33.25 -12.31
N PHE A 376 11.76 -32.60 -11.96
CA PHE A 376 12.98 -33.22 -11.45
C PHE A 376 12.74 -33.97 -10.13
N VAL A 377 12.13 -33.30 -9.15
CA VAL A 377 11.79 -33.90 -7.85
C VAL A 377 10.81 -35.08 -8.00
N ASN A 378 9.80 -34.95 -8.87
CA ASN A 378 8.83 -36.02 -9.11
C ASN A 378 9.48 -37.23 -9.81
N ARG A 379 10.41 -37.02 -10.76
CA ARG A 379 11.21 -38.11 -11.34
C ARG A 379 12.13 -38.78 -10.33
N MET A 380 12.84 -38.01 -9.51
CA MET A 380 13.69 -38.58 -8.44
C MET A 380 12.88 -39.44 -7.47
N LYS A 381 11.72 -38.94 -6.98
CA LYS A 381 10.82 -39.70 -6.11
C LYS A 381 10.30 -40.97 -6.80
N SER A 382 9.89 -40.89 -8.06
CA SER A 382 9.45 -42.05 -8.86
C SER A 382 10.55 -43.12 -9.02
N ASN A 383 11.78 -42.71 -9.32
CA ASN A 383 12.90 -43.66 -9.46
C ASN A 383 13.27 -44.30 -8.12
N HIS A 384 13.27 -43.53 -7.03
CA HIS A 384 13.47 -44.04 -5.67
C HIS A 384 12.40 -45.07 -5.27
N MET A 385 11.11 -44.74 -5.43
CA MET A 385 9.98 -45.65 -5.14
C MET A 385 9.99 -46.94 -5.97
N ARG A 386 10.61 -46.91 -7.17
CA ARG A 386 10.71 -48.06 -8.08
C ARG A 386 12.03 -48.82 -7.97
N GLY A 387 12.90 -48.47 -7.01
CA GLY A 387 14.20 -49.10 -6.82
C GLY A 387 15.17 -48.92 -8.00
N ARG A 388 14.98 -47.87 -8.81
CA ARG A 388 15.80 -47.59 -10.01
C ARG A 388 16.92 -46.62 -9.68
N SER A 389 18.14 -46.90 -10.16
CA SER A 389 19.25 -45.96 -9.99
C SER A 389 18.96 -44.64 -10.71
N ILE A 390 19.06 -43.54 -9.97
CA ILE A 390 18.84 -42.16 -10.46
C ILE A 390 19.88 -41.79 -11.53
N THR A 391 21.09 -42.35 -11.44
CA THR A 391 22.19 -42.15 -12.42
C THR A 391 21.86 -42.62 -13.83
N ASN A 392 20.88 -43.52 -13.99
CA ASN A 392 20.57 -44.15 -15.26
C ASN A 392 19.36 -43.50 -15.97
N ASP A 393 18.75 -42.49 -15.36
CA ASP A 393 17.65 -41.72 -15.97
C ASP A 393 18.21 -40.47 -16.66
N SER A 394 18.34 -40.53 -17.98
CA SER A 394 18.82 -39.43 -18.82
C SER A 394 17.97 -38.17 -18.72
N ALA A 395 16.67 -38.28 -18.38
CA ALA A 395 15.82 -37.12 -18.18
C ALA A 395 16.09 -36.43 -16.83
N VAL A 396 16.51 -37.17 -15.80
CA VAL A 396 16.97 -36.56 -14.53
C VAL A 396 18.27 -35.79 -14.75
N LEU A 397 19.23 -36.37 -15.50
CA LEU A 397 20.49 -35.71 -15.86
C LEU A 397 20.27 -34.44 -16.70
N SER A 398 19.39 -34.49 -17.70
CA SER A 398 19.04 -33.33 -18.52
C SER A 398 18.34 -32.23 -17.71
N LEU A 399 17.41 -32.59 -16.83
CA LEU A 399 16.76 -31.63 -15.93
C LEU A 399 17.75 -31.00 -14.95
N PHE A 400 18.70 -31.77 -14.41
CA PHE A 400 19.76 -31.24 -13.55
C PHE A 400 20.64 -30.22 -14.29
N GLN A 401 21.05 -30.50 -15.52
CA GLN A 401 21.81 -29.56 -16.35
C GLN A 401 21.01 -28.29 -16.65
N SER A 402 19.73 -28.41 -16.99
CA SER A 402 18.83 -27.29 -17.23
C SER A 402 18.63 -26.40 -15.98
N ILE A 403 18.39 -27.00 -14.81
CA ILE A 403 18.24 -26.29 -13.55
C ILE A 403 19.53 -25.57 -13.15
N ASN A 404 20.70 -26.20 -13.31
CA ASN A 404 21.99 -25.54 -13.06
C ASN A 404 22.26 -24.38 -14.04
N GLY A 405 21.82 -24.48 -15.30
CA GLY A 405 21.90 -23.39 -16.27
C GLY A 405 21.02 -22.18 -15.90
N MET A 406 19.85 -22.43 -15.30
CA MET A 406 18.94 -21.38 -14.82
C MET A 406 19.36 -20.78 -13.46
N HIS A 407 20.20 -21.47 -12.68
CA HIS A 407 20.54 -21.03 -11.32
C HIS A 407 21.26 -19.67 -11.25
N PRO A 408 22.25 -19.33 -12.10
CA PRO A 408 22.85 -17.99 -12.14
C PRO A 408 21.84 -16.88 -12.49
N GLN A 409 20.91 -17.17 -13.40
CA GLN A 409 19.86 -16.21 -13.79
C GLN A 409 18.87 -15.94 -12.64
N LEU A 410 18.59 -16.95 -11.81
CA LEU A 410 17.79 -16.77 -10.59
C LEU A 410 18.52 -15.89 -9.56
N LEU A 411 19.84 -16.08 -9.37
CA LEU A 411 20.63 -15.28 -8.43
C LEU A 411 20.71 -13.81 -8.86
N GLU A 412 20.90 -13.56 -10.15
CA GLU A 412 20.88 -12.22 -10.74
C GLU A 412 19.51 -11.53 -10.52
N LEU A 413 18.41 -12.23 -10.83
CA LEU A 413 17.06 -11.72 -10.60
C LEU A 413 16.79 -11.42 -9.13
N LEU A 414 17.29 -12.26 -8.21
CA LEU A 414 17.16 -12.05 -6.77
C LEU A 414 17.92 -10.79 -6.31
N ASN A 415 19.16 -10.59 -6.79
CA ASN A 415 19.92 -9.36 -6.51
C ASN A 415 19.22 -8.10 -7.05
N GLN A 416 18.69 -8.14 -8.29
CA GLN A 416 17.95 -7.03 -8.87
C GLN A 416 16.65 -6.70 -8.09
N LEU A 417 15.97 -7.71 -7.55
CA LEU A 417 14.79 -7.51 -6.71
C LEU A 417 15.16 -6.91 -5.34
N ASP A 418 16.26 -7.34 -4.72
CA ASP A 418 16.77 -6.77 -3.48
C ASP A 418 17.26 -5.32 -3.67
N GLU A 419 17.94 -5.00 -4.77
CA GLU A 419 18.33 -3.63 -5.12
C GLU A 419 17.11 -2.71 -5.35
N ARG A 420 16.10 -3.18 -6.10
CA ARG A 420 14.83 -2.47 -6.28
C ARG A 420 14.12 -2.26 -4.94
N ARG A 421 14.12 -3.27 -4.06
CA ARG A 421 13.52 -3.17 -2.73
C ARG A 421 14.21 -2.09 -1.89
N LEU A 422 15.54 -2.11 -1.81
CA LEU A 422 16.32 -1.09 -1.08
C LEU A 422 16.09 0.32 -1.63
N TYR A 423 15.95 0.46 -2.96
CA TYR A 423 15.60 1.72 -3.60
C TYR A 423 14.22 2.24 -3.17
N TYR A 424 13.20 1.39 -3.15
CA TYR A 424 11.85 1.78 -2.72
C TYR A 424 11.75 2.03 -1.22
N GLU A 425 12.42 1.23 -0.38
CA GLU A 425 12.55 1.48 1.08
C GLU A 425 13.18 2.87 1.32
N GLY A 426 14.29 3.20 0.63
CA GLY A 426 14.92 4.52 0.73
C GLY A 426 14.12 5.69 0.12
N LEU A 427 13.15 5.42 -0.76
CA LEU A 427 12.19 6.43 -1.24
C LEU A 427 11.07 6.66 -0.21
N GLN A 428 10.61 5.59 0.44
CA GLN A 428 9.63 5.64 1.52
C GLN A 428 10.16 6.41 2.73
N ASP A 429 11.42 6.21 3.12
CA ASP A 429 12.08 6.98 4.18
C ASP A 429 12.10 8.49 3.88
N LYS A 430 12.36 8.88 2.62
CA LYS A 430 12.31 10.29 2.20
C LYS A 430 10.90 10.87 2.29
N LEU A 431 9.87 10.10 1.92
CA LEU A 431 8.48 10.52 2.07
C LEU A 431 8.09 10.69 3.55
N ALA A 432 8.59 9.82 4.45
CA ALA A 432 8.43 9.97 5.89
C ALA A 432 9.11 11.25 6.41
N GLN A 433 10.37 11.50 6.04
CA GLN A 433 11.09 12.72 6.41
C GLN A 433 10.37 14.00 5.94
N ILE A 434 9.83 14.01 4.71
CA ILE A 434 9.04 15.13 4.19
C ILE A 434 7.74 15.32 5.00
N ARG A 435 7.07 14.22 5.36
CA ARG A 435 5.85 14.26 6.19
C ARG A 435 6.12 14.82 7.58
N ASP A 436 7.20 14.40 8.22
CA ASP A 436 7.59 14.85 9.56
C ASP A 436 8.05 16.31 9.55
N ALA A 437 8.82 16.72 8.55
CA ALA A 437 9.18 18.13 8.33
C ALA A 437 7.94 19.01 8.13
N ARG A 438 6.94 18.54 7.37
CA ARG A 438 5.66 19.25 7.20
C ARG A 438 4.87 19.32 8.51
N GLY A 439 4.92 18.27 9.34
CA GLY A 439 4.34 18.23 10.68
C GLY A 439 4.97 19.28 11.60
N ALA A 440 6.30 19.29 11.69
CA ALA A 440 7.07 20.26 12.48
C ALA A 440 6.81 21.71 12.05
N LEU A 441 6.80 21.98 10.74
CA LEU A 441 6.49 23.31 10.20
C LEU A 441 5.05 23.75 10.54
N SER A 442 4.10 22.81 10.57
CA SER A 442 2.71 23.08 10.95
C SER A 442 2.59 23.41 12.44
N ALA A 443 3.32 22.70 13.29
CA ALA A 443 3.37 22.97 14.73
C ALA A 443 3.97 24.35 15.04
N LEU A 444 5.09 24.71 14.41
CA LEU A 444 5.72 26.04 14.56
C LEU A 444 4.79 27.18 14.11
N ARG A 445 3.99 26.96 13.07
CA ARG A 445 2.98 27.93 12.62
C ARG A 445 1.85 28.10 13.63
N GLU A 446 1.40 27.04 14.29
CA GLU A 446 0.38 27.14 15.35
C GLU A 446 0.93 27.83 16.59
N GLU A 447 2.14 27.49 17.04
CA GLU A 447 2.80 28.17 18.17
C GLU A 447 2.97 29.67 17.90
N HIS A 448 3.30 30.06 16.67
CA HIS A 448 3.38 31.47 16.28
C HIS A 448 2.01 32.17 16.30
N ARG A 449 0.94 31.51 15.80
CA ARG A 449 -0.44 32.02 15.92
C ARG A 449 -0.91 32.16 17.36
N GLU A 450 -0.52 31.23 18.24
CA GLU A 450 -0.86 31.27 19.65
C GLU A 450 -0.12 32.40 20.39
N LYS A 451 1.17 32.61 20.10
CA LYS A 451 1.93 33.77 20.63
C LYS A 451 1.33 35.11 20.19
N LEU A 452 0.91 35.23 18.93
CA LEU A 452 0.24 36.43 18.42
C LEU A 452 -1.13 36.66 19.09
N ARG A 453 -1.89 35.61 19.40
CA ARG A 453 -3.14 35.73 20.18
C ARG A 453 -2.87 36.25 21.59
N ARG A 454 -1.95 35.64 22.33
CA ARG A 454 -1.62 36.06 23.71
C ARG A 454 -1.12 37.51 23.75
N ALA A 455 -0.27 37.92 22.81
CA ALA A 455 0.22 39.29 22.69
C ALA A 455 -0.84 40.33 22.20
N ALA A 456 -2.07 39.89 21.90
CA ALA A 456 -3.22 40.75 21.62
C ALA A 456 -4.30 40.68 22.73
N GLU A 457 -4.13 39.77 23.70
CA GLU A 457 -4.94 39.64 24.92
C GLU A 457 -4.29 40.36 26.11
N GLU A 458 -2.97 40.59 26.06
CA GLU A 458 -2.16 41.45 26.95
C GLU A 458 -2.19 42.95 26.53
#